data_AF-A0A5Y9CPU0-F1
#
_entry.id   AF-A0A5Y9CPU0-F1
#
_cell.length_a   1.000
_cell.length_b   1.000
_cell.length_c   1.000
_cell.angle_alpha   90.00
_cell.angle_beta   90.00
_cell.angle_gamma   90.00
#
_symmetry.space_group_name_H-M   'P 1'
#
loop_
_entity.id
_entity.type
_entity.pdbx_description
1 polymer ?
#
loop_
_entity_poly.entity_id
_entity_poly.type
_entity_poly.pdbx_seq_one_letter_code
_entity_poly.pdbx_strand_id
1 'polypeptide(L)'
;GYRPVCIDCGGHAGLITDIILHCGGQSYIFEPNIYLNYFLRKKYENNINVKLFQKAVSDRNYETDFIMFGNRILSQGNRIVESVQDSQTEKTYKVQVIDLCEFIENEILTQHKRIYFLKLDIEGMEFEIMKKIIEKKIYKKIDYIACETHEYMFDDSEKKIGELKQLINKCNIQNILLDWI
;
A
#
# COMPACT_ATOMS: atom_id res chain seq x y z
N GLY A 1 -18.64 -20.53 -2.80
CA GLY A 1 -18.02 -19.84 -3.94
C GLY A 1 -16.71 -19.26 -3.49
N TYR A 2 -15.66 -19.32 -4.32
CA TYR A 2 -14.39 -18.65 -4.05
C TYR A 2 -14.61 -17.13 -4.11
N ARG A 3 -14.09 -16.40 -3.12
CA ARG A 3 -14.12 -14.93 -3.08
C ARG A 3 -12.67 -14.43 -3.22
N PRO A 4 -12.34 -13.62 -4.24
CA PRO A 4 -11.02 -12.99 -4.32
C PRO A 4 -10.74 -12.12 -3.10
N VAL A 5 -9.56 -12.27 -2.52
CA VAL A 5 -9.08 -11.43 -1.41
C VAL A 5 -8.06 -10.46 -1.97
N CYS A 6 -8.27 -9.17 -1.78
CA CYS A 6 -7.44 -8.12 -2.30
C CYS A 6 -6.97 -7.19 -1.18
N ILE A 7 -5.82 -6.57 -1.39
CA ILE A 7 -5.21 -5.59 -0.49
C ILE A 7 -5.00 -4.30 -1.26
N ASP A 8 -5.51 -3.20 -0.71
CA ASP A 8 -5.47 -1.86 -1.31
C ASP A 8 -4.69 -0.92 -0.38
N CYS A 9 -3.39 -0.76 -0.63
CA CYS A 9 -2.54 0.17 0.10
C CYS A 9 -2.54 1.54 -0.61
N GLY A 10 -2.76 2.60 0.18
CA GLY A 10 -3.07 3.94 -0.33
C GLY A 10 -4.44 3.95 -0.97
N GLY A 11 -5.44 3.59 -0.17
CA GLY A 11 -6.81 3.46 -0.66
C GLY A 11 -7.43 4.76 -1.14
N HIS A 12 -6.94 5.91 -0.68
CA HIS A 12 -7.42 7.25 -0.97
C HIS A 12 -8.94 7.39 -0.85
N ALA A 13 -9.67 7.70 -1.94
CA ALA A 13 -11.12 7.78 -1.99
C ALA A 13 -11.80 6.40 -2.18
N GLY A 14 -11.02 5.34 -2.29
CA GLY A 14 -11.45 3.94 -2.35
C GLY A 14 -11.80 3.44 -3.74
N LEU A 15 -11.30 4.06 -4.81
CA LEU A 15 -11.62 3.69 -6.19
C LEU A 15 -11.31 2.21 -6.48
N ILE A 16 -10.11 1.76 -6.11
CA ILE A 16 -9.69 0.37 -6.35
C ILE A 16 -10.49 -0.61 -5.50
N THR A 17 -10.75 -0.25 -4.24
CA THR A 17 -11.67 -1.00 -3.39
C THR A 17 -13.09 -1.11 -3.99
N ASP A 18 -13.64 -0.05 -4.59
CA ASP A 18 -14.96 -0.13 -5.27
C ASP A 18 -14.94 -1.15 -6.41
N ILE A 19 -13.88 -1.14 -7.23
CA ILE A 19 -13.72 -2.09 -8.34
C ILE A 19 -13.62 -3.53 -7.81
N ILE A 20 -12.81 -3.75 -6.76
CA ILE A 20 -12.68 -5.05 -6.10
C ILE A 20 -14.06 -5.56 -5.64
N LEU A 21 -14.84 -4.72 -4.98
CA LEU A 21 -16.18 -5.06 -4.49
C LEU A 21 -17.16 -5.34 -5.64
N HIS A 22 -17.12 -4.54 -6.70
CA HIS A 22 -17.95 -4.74 -7.89
C HIS A 22 -17.68 -6.10 -8.54
N CYS A 23 -16.43 -6.55 -8.54
CA CYS A 23 -16.01 -7.87 -9.00
C CYS A 23 -16.29 -9.00 -7.98
N GLY A 24 -16.97 -8.71 -6.87
CA GLY A 24 -17.36 -9.68 -5.84
C GLY A 24 -16.24 -10.05 -4.86
N GLY A 25 -15.14 -9.29 -4.82
CA GLY A 25 -14.01 -9.51 -3.93
C GLY A 25 -14.19 -8.96 -2.52
N GLN A 26 -13.23 -9.29 -1.66
CA GLN A 26 -13.02 -8.67 -0.35
C GLN A 26 -11.79 -7.76 -0.40
N SER A 27 -11.87 -6.56 0.17
CA SER A 27 -10.77 -5.60 0.22
C SER A 27 -10.29 -5.37 1.66
N TYR A 28 -8.98 -5.48 1.87
CA TYR A 28 -8.27 -4.96 3.03
C TYR A 28 -7.64 -3.63 2.61
N ILE A 29 -8.22 -2.52 3.03
CA ILE A 29 -7.84 -1.18 2.59
C ILE A 29 -7.09 -0.43 3.69
N PHE A 30 -5.92 0.11 3.33
CA PHE A 30 -5.06 0.92 4.19
C PHE A 30 -5.02 2.36 3.67
N GLU A 31 -5.44 3.28 4.52
CA GLU A 31 -5.40 4.72 4.25
C GLU A 31 -4.99 5.42 5.54
N PRO A 32 -3.85 6.12 5.63
CA PRO A 32 -3.46 6.86 6.84
C PRO A 32 -4.18 8.21 7.00
N ASN A 33 -4.71 8.80 5.92
CA ASN A 33 -5.30 10.13 5.95
C ASN A 33 -6.60 10.16 6.77
N ILE A 34 -6.62 10.95 7.86
CA ILE A 34 -7.77 11.00 8.78
C ILE A 34 -9.04 11.52 8.11
N TYR A 35 -8.91 12.43 7.14
CA TYR A 35 -10.03 13.03 6.43
C TYR A 35 -10.61 12.04 5.41
N LEU A 36 -9.76 11.35 4.65
CA LEU A 36 -10.22 10.31 3.73
C LEU A 36 -10.84 9.14 4.50
N ASN A 37 -10.26 8.74 5.64
CA ASN A 37 -10.85 7.71 6.49
C ASN A 37 -12.26 8.05 6.98
N TYR A 38 -12.52 9.31 7.32
CA TYR A 38 -13.86 9.73 7.70
C TYR A 38 -14.89 9.39 6.61
N PHE A 39 -14.56 9.70 5.35
CA PHE A 39 -15.43 9.37 4.20
C PHE A 39 -15.48 7.88 3.90
N LEU A 40 -14.33 7.18 3.91
CA LEU A 40 -14.26 5.73 3.67
C LEU A 40 -15.06 4.94 4.70
N ARG A 41 -15.00 5.32 5.98
CA ARG A 41 -15.80 4.70 7.05
C ARG A 41 -17.28 4.81 6.75
N LYS A 42 -17.76 5.98 6.32
CA LYS A 42 -19.16 6.17 5.92
C LYS A 42 -19.53 5.41 4.66
N LYS A 43 -18.64 5.38 3.67
CA LYS A 43 -18.85 4.68 2.40
C LYS A 43 -19.01 3.17 2.58
N TYR A 44 -18.25 2.58 3.49
CA TYR A 44 -18.18 1.12 3.67
C TYR A 44 -18.77 0.60 4.98
N GLU A 45 -19.47 1.42 5.77
CA GLU A 45 -19.94 1.06 7.13
C GLU A 45 -20.77 -0.24 7.19
N ASN A 46 -21.54 -0.53 6.15
CA ASN A 46 -22.40 -1.73 6.06
C ASN A 46 -21.84 -2.81 5.13
N ASN A 47 -20.62 -2.66 4.62
CA ASN A 47 -20.03 -3.61 3.68
C ASN A 47 -19.06 -4.57 4.39
N ILE A 48 -19.55 -5.77 4.70
CA ILE A 48 -18.75 -6.82 5.35
C ILE A 48 -17.52 -7.28 4.55
N ASN A 49 -17.46 -6.96 3.26
CA ASN A 49 -16.35 -7.30 2.38
C ASN A 49 -15.25 -6.24 2.39
N VAL A 50 -15.37 -5.19 3.21
CA VAL A 50 -14.30 -4.21 3.41
C VAL A 50 -13.78 -4.28 4.84
N LYS A 51 -12.46 -4.38 4.96
CA LYS A 51 -11.75 -4.18 6.23
C LYS A 51 -10.89 -2.93 6.08
N LEU A 52 -11.34 -1.83 6.68
CA LEU A 52 -10.68 -0.52 6.61
C LEU A 52 -9.73 -0.32 7.80
N PHE A 53 -8.49 0.03 7.50
CA PHE A 53 -7.44 0.33 8.46
C PHE A 53 -6.94 1.75 8.26
N GLN A 54 -7.16 2.59 9.28
CA GLN A 54 -6.59 3.94 9.35
C GLN A 54 -5.12 3.88 9.76
N LYS A 55 -4.27 3.33 8.90
CA LYS A 55 -2.86 3.07 9.16
C LYS A 55 -2.05 3.27 7.89
N ALA A 56 -0.82 3.74 8.05
CA ALA A 56 0.16 3.66 6.98
C ALA A 56 0.82 2.27 6.99
N VAL A 57 1.47 1.90 5.90
CA VAL A 57 2.15 0.62 5.75
C VAL A 57 3.62 0.83 5.43
N SER A 58 4.47 -0.07 5.91
CA SER A 58 5.91 -0.08 5.68
C SER A 58 6.49 -1.49 5.86
N ASP A 59 7.82 -1.58 5.95
CA ASP A 59 8.56 -2.80 6.25
C ASP A 59 8.69 -3.10 7.76
N ARG A 60 8.15 -2.26 8.65
CA ARG A 60 8.21 -2.43 10.11
C ARG A 60 7.09 -1.68 10.86
N ASN A 61 6.89 -2.01 12.13
CA ASN A 61 5.92 -1.30 12.97
C ASN A 61 6.57 -0.07 13.65
N TYR A 62 5.95 1.11 13.54
CA TYR A 62 6.37 2.32 14.23
C TYR A 62 5.26 3.38 14.25
N GLU A 63 5.54 4.53 14.84
CA GLU A 63 4.68 5.72 14.78
C GLU A 63 5.49 6.89 14.21
N THR A 64 4.88 7.68 13.34
CA THR A 64 5.53 8.84 12.70
C THR A 64 4.54 9.96 12.45
N ASP A 65 5.04 11.13 12.09
CA ASP A 65 4.20 12.24 11.64
C ASP A 65 3.73 12.01 10.20
N PHE A 66 2.44 12.25 9.95
CA PHE A 66 1.88 12.27 8.62
C PHE A 66 2.20 13.60 7.95
N ILE A 67 2.76 13.54 6.74
CA ILE A 67 3.23 14.68 5.96
C ILE A 67 2.14 15.03 4.94
N MET A 68 1.63 16.25 5.01
CA MET A 68 0.55 16.73 4.14
C MET A 68 0.96 17.99 3.40
N PHE A 69 0.46 18.16 2.18
CA PHE A 69 0.52 19.44 1.49
C PHE A 69 -0.41 20.44 2.18
N GLY A 70 0.11 21.60 2.60
CA GLY A 70 -0.62 22.53 3.49
C GLY A 70 -2.01 22.94 3.00
N ASN A 71 -2.20 23.12 1.69
CA ASN A 71 -3.49 23.47 1.09
C ASN A 71 -4.19 22.30 0.35
N ARG A 72 -3.66 21.07 0.43
CA ARG A 72 -4.17 19.91 -0.30
C ARG A 72 -4.34 18.69 0.61
N ILE A 73 -5.21 18.84 1.60
CA ILE A 73 -5.44 17.81 2.63
C ILE A 73 -5.95 16.47 2.09
N LEU A 74 -6.53 16.43 0.88
CA LEU A 74 -6.98 15.21 0.18
C LEU A 74 -6.06 14.83 -0.99
N SER A 75 -4.83 15.36 -1.03
CA SER A 75 -3.84 15.03 -2.07
C SER A 75 -3.48 13.54 -2.07
N GLN A 76 -3.18 13.01 -3.25
CA GLN A 76 -2.56 11.67 -3.41
C GLN A 76 -1.17 11.65 -2.78
N GLY A 77 -0.35 12.69 -3.04
CA GLY A 77 1.01 12.81 -2.48
C GLY A 77 1.16 12.99 -0.96
N ASN A 78 0.12 12.78 -0.14
CA ASN A 78 0.25 12.80 1.31
C ASN A 78 0.89 11.50 1.80
N ARG A 79 1.88 11.58 2.69
CA ARG A 79 2.85 10.47 2.90
C ARG A 79 3.43 10.42 4.30
N ILE A 80 4.28 9.42 4.55
CA ILE A 80 5.00 9.23 5.83
C ILE A 80 6.53 9.36 5.71
N VAL A 81 7.05 9.55 4.50
CA VAL A 81 8.48 9.74 4.23
C VAL A 81 8.77 11.14 3.70
N GLU A 82 9.97 11.63 3.97
CA GLU A 82 10.47 12.88 3.39
C GLU A 82 10.76 12.70 1.90
N SER A 83 10.66 13.78 1.13
CA SER A 83 10.84 13.82 -0.31
C SER A 83 11.60 15.07 -0.72
N VAL A 84 12.31 15.00 -1.84
CA VAL A 84 12.95 16.17 -2.48
C VAL A 84 11.97 17.31 -2.82
N GLN A 85 10.65 17.06 -2.80
CA GLN A 85 9.58 18.03 -3.06
C GLN A 85 8.95 18.66 -1.80
N ASP A 86 9.58 18.53 -0.62
CA ASP A 86 9.00 18.93 0.68
C ASP A 86 8.84 20.45 0.92
N SER A 87 9.21 21.32 -0.02
CA SER A 87 9.09 22.78 0.15
C SER A 87 7.67 23.30 0.45
N GLN A 88 6.63 22.48 0.25
CA GLN A 88 5.21 22.83 0.46
C GLN A 88 4.46 21.84 1.36
N THR A 89 5.18 21.02 2.12
CA THR A 89 4.59 20.02 3.01
C THR A 89 4.79 20.38 4.48
N GLU A 90 3.89 19.88 5.32
CA GLU A 90 3.92 20.08 6.77
C GLU A 90 3.69 18.74 7.49
N LYS A 91 4.40 18.54 8.61
CA LYS A 91 4.15 17.44 9.54
C LYS A 91 2.90 17.78 10.36
N THR A 92 1.89 16.92 10.33
CA THR A 92 0.55 17.24 10.83
C THR A 92 0.17 16.49 12.11
N TYR A 93 -0.19 15.22 12.00
CA TYR A 93 -0.61 14.36 13.12
C TYR A 93 0.15 13.05 13.12
N LYS A 94 0.18 12.36 14.27
CA LYS A 94 0.81 11.04 14.38
C LYS A 94 -0.06 9.97 13.74
N VAL A 95 0.59 9.07 13.00
CA VAL A 95 -0.05 7.91 12.39
C VAL A 95 0.69 6.63 12.77
N GLN A 96 -0.08 5.59 13.07
CA GLN A 96 0.46 4.25 13.23
C GLN A 96 0.87 3.69 11.88
N VAL A 97 2.12 3.25 11.78
CA VAL A 97 2.66 2.54 10.63
C VAL A 97 2.78 1.07 11.00
N ILE A 98 2.28 0.20 10.13
CA ILE A 98 2.39 -1.24 10.32
C ILE A 98 3.35 -1.87 9.33
N ASP A 99 3.93 -3.00 9.74
CA ASP A 99 4.61 -3.90 8.86
C ASP A 99 3.61 -4.66 7.98
N LEU A 100 3.56 -4.33 6.68
CA LEU A 100 2.62 -4.96 5.76
C LEU A 100 2.89 -6.46 5.62
N CYS A 101 4.16 -6.88 5.61
CA CYS A 101 4.54 -8.27 5.43
C CYS A 101 4.10 -9.11 6.64
N GLU A 102 4.33 -8.62 7.85
CA GLU A 102 3.82 -9.28 9.08
C GLU A 102 2.29 -9.32 9.10
N PHE A 103 1.63 -8.23 8.73
CA PHE A 103 0.16 -8.19 8.67
C PHE A 103 -0.39 -9.22 7.67
N ILE A 104 0.19 -9.30 6.47
CA ILE A 104 -0.20 -10.30 5.45
C ILE A 104 -0.08 -11.72 6.00
N GLU A 105 1.06 -12.06 6.61
CA GLU A 105 1.32 -13.42 7.10
C GLU A 105 0.44 -13.79 8.29
N ASN A 106 0.31 -12.88 9.27
CA ASN A 106 -0.31 -13.18 10.56
C ASN A 106 -1.83 -12.95 10.56
N GLU A 107 -2.34 -12.02 9.75
CA GLU A 107 -3.75 -11.64 9.77
C GLU A 107 -4.51 -12.11 8.52
N ILE A 108 -3.91 -12.00 7.34
CA ILE A 108 -4.60 -12.29 6.07
C ILE A 108 -4.44 -13.78 5.71
N LEU A 109 -3.21 -14.28 5.67
CA LEU A 109 -2.91 -15.64 5.23
C LEU A 109 -3.27 -16.72 6.27
N THR A 110 -3.54 -16.33 7.52
CA THR A 110 -4.14 -17.21 8.54
C THR A 110 -5.62 -17.49 8.27
N GLN A 111 -6.31 -16.57 7.60
CA GLN A 111 -7.73 -16.68 7.26
C GLN A 111 -7.96 -17.13 5.82
N HIS A 112 -6.99 -16.86 4.92
CA HIS A 112 -7.12 -17.05 3.48
C HIS A 112 -5.95 -17.82 2.91
N LYS A 113 -6.21 -18.80 2.04
CA LYS A 113 -5.14 -19.61 1.43
C LYS A 113 -4.26 -18.81 0.46
N ARG A 114 -4.81 -17.74 -0.13
CA ARG A 114 -4.21 -16.99 -1.23
C ARG A 114 -4.81 -15.59 -1.32
N ILE A 115 -4.01 -14.62 -1.73
CA ILE A 115 -4.42 -13.25 -2.04
C ILE A 115 -4.45 -13.14 -3.56
N TYR A 116 -5.52 -12.58 -4.09
CA TYR A 116 -5.66 -12.38 -5.53
C TYR A 116 -4.88 -11.15 -5.99
N PHE A 117 -5.01 -10.03 -5.29
CA PHE A 117 -4.41 -8.77 -5.73
C PHE A 117 -3.84 -7.96 -4.56
N LEU A 118 -2.67 -7.37 -4.75
CA LEU A 118 -2.08 -6.34 -3.89
C LEU A 118 -1.80 -5.10 -4.73
N LYS A 119 -2.45 -3.98 -4.40
CA LYS A 119 -2.03 -2.65 -4.83
C LYS A 119 -1.12 -2.04 -3.77
N LEU A 120 0.00 -1.48 -4.21
CA LEU A 120 0.94 -0.74 -3.40
C LEU A 120 1.25 0.61 -4.07
N ASP A 121 0.61 1.65 -3.57
CA ASP A 121 0.81 3.03 -4.01
C ASP A 121 0.61 3.85 -2.73
N ILE A 122 1.72 4.22 -2.09
CA ILE A 122 1.77 4.71 -0.70
C ILE A 122 2.77 5.85 -0.50
N GLU A 123 3.31 6.38 -1.61
CA GLU A 123 4.13 7.58 -1.65
C GLU A 123 5.43 7.45 -0.82
N GLY A 124 6.18 6.37 -1.04
CA GLY A 124 7.61 6.30 -0.72
C GLY A 124 8.10 5.21 0.26
N MET A 125 7.33 4.15 0.49
CA MET A 125 7.81 2.94 1.21
C MET A 125 7.76 1.67 0.35
N GLU A 126 7.55 1.83 -0.96
CA GLU A 126 7.33 0.73 -1.90
C GLU A 126 8.56 -0.15 -2.05
N PHE A 127 9.75 0.43 -2.19
CA PHE A 127 10.98 -0.33 -2.39
C PHE A 127 11.29 -1.27 -1.20
N GLU A 128 11.12 -0.76 0.00
CA GLU A 128 11.40 -1.42 1.27
C GLU A 128 10.41 -2.57 1.49
N ILE A 129 9.12 -2.32 1.26
CA ILE A 129 8.07 -3.36 1.30
C ILE A 129 8.32 -4.43 0.24
N MET A 130 8.60 -4.03 -1.01
CA MET A 130 8.80 -4.98 -2.11
C MET A 130 10.02 -5.87 -1.91
N LYS A 131 11.14 -5.30 -1.41
CA LYS A 131 12.32 -6.08 -0.99
C LYS A 131 11.93 -7.13 0.04
N LYS A 132 11.19 -6.74 1.08
CA LYS A 132 10.75 -7.66 2.14
C LYS A 132 9.76 -8.73 1.63
N ILE A 133 8.84 -8.38 0.73
CA ILE A 133 7.91 -9.33 0.08
C ILE A 133 8.69 -10.41 -0.69
N ILE A 134 9.74 -10.01 -1.41
CA ILE A 134 10.58 -10.93 -2.20
C ILE A 134 11.41 -11.82 -1.26
N GLU A 135 12.08 -11.25 -0.26
CA GLU A 135 12.91 -11.96 0.72
C GLU A 135 12.10 -13.03 1.48
N LYS A 136 10.91 -12.66 1.97
CA LYS A 136 10.01 -13.57 2.70
C LYS A 136 9.21 -14.49 1.77
N LYS A 137 9.35 -14.34 0.45
CA LYS A 137 8.63 -15.10 -0.59
C LYS A 137 7.11 -14.98 -0.49
N ILE A 138 6.61 -13.88 0.07
CA ILE A 138 5.17 -13.59 0.21
C ILE A 138 4.50 -13.51 -1.17
N TYR A 139 5.23 -13.01 -2.18
CA TYR A 139 4.75 -12.95 -3.57
C TYR A 139 4.25 -14.30 -4.11
N LYS A 140 4.71 -15.44 -3.57
CA LYS A 140 4.22 -16.78 -3.99
C LYS A 140 2.78 -17.07 -3.55
N LYS A 141 2.23 -16.25 -2.65
CA LYS A 141 0.86 -16.35 -2.12
C LYS A 141 -0.07 -15.26 -2.66
N ILE A 142 0.44 -14.42 -3.57
CA ILE A 142 -0.30 -13.32 -4.20
C ILE A 142 -0.37 -13.59 -5.71
N ASP A 143 -1.54 -13.50 -6.33
CA ASP A 143 -1.64 -13.73 -7.78
C ASP A 143 -1.11 -12.57 -8.60
N TYR A 144 -1.38 -11.33 -8.16
CA TYR A 144 -0.96 -10.11 -8.84
C TYR A 144 -0.56 -9.04 -7.83
N ILE A 145 0.59 -8.40 -8.06
CA ILE A 145 1.09 -7.27 -7.29
C ILE A 145 1.26 -6.10 -8.27
N ALA A 146 0.57 -5.00 -8.02
CA ALA A 146 0.78 -3.73 -8.70
C ALA A 146 1.42 -2.75 -7.72
N CYS A 147 2.53 -2.14 -8.13
CA CYS A 147 3.33 -1.27 -7.29
C CYS A 147 3.69 0.01 -8.07
N GLU A 148 3.25 1.16 -7.59
CA GLU A 148 3.70 2.47 -8.08
C GLU A 148 4.92 2.90 -7.26
N THR A 149 6.11 2.85 -7.84
CA THR A 149 7.36 2.95 -7.07
C THR A 149 7.72 4.36 -6.60
N HIS A 150 7.01 5.39 -7.08
CA HIS A 150 7.24 6.79 -6.71
C HIS A 150 8.73 7.18 -6.76
N GLU A 151 9.49 6.63 -7.71
CA GLU A 151 10.95 6.74 -7.70
C GLU A 151 11.44 8.19 -7.79
N TYR A 152 10.64 9.08 -8.39
CA TYR A 152 10.91 10.51 -8.51
C TYR A 152 11.07 11.23 -7.16
N MET A 153 10.67 10.61 -6.05
CA MET A 153 10.80 11.16 -4.70
C MET A 153 12.22 11.05 -4.12
N PHE A 154 13.09 10.22 -4.71
CA PHE A 154 14.39 9.86 -4.14
C PHE A 154 15.56 10.23 -5.07
N ASP A 155 16.62 10.79 -4.49
CA ASP A 155 17.87 11.08 -5.22
C ASP A 155 18.57 9.81 -5.74
N ASP A 156 18.42 8.68 -5.03
CA ASP A 156 19.00 7.38 -5.38
C ASP A 156 18.03 6.45 -6.14
N SER A 157 17.01 7.04 -6.77
CA SER A 157 15.95 6.37 -7.54
C SER A 157 16.45 5.29 -8.52
N GLU A 158 17.43 5.63 -9.37
CA GLU A 158 18.01 4.71 -10.35
C GLU A 158 18.59 3.44 -9.71
N LYS A 159 19.24 3.62 -8.55
CA LYS A 159 19.80 2.51 -7.79
C LYS A 159 18.67 1.65 -7.19
N LYS A 160 17.69 2.27 -6.54
CA LYS A 160 16.55 1.56 -5.91
C LYS A 160 15.76 0.74 -6.93
N ILE A 161 15.41 1.32 -8.08
CA ILE A 161 14.67 0.61 -9.14
C ILE A 161 15.53 -0.47 -9.79
N GLY A 162 16.83 -0.21 -9.98
CA GLY A 162 17.78 -1.18 -10.51
C GLY A 162 17.89 -2.42 -9.62
N GLU A 163 18.07 -2.23 -8.31
CA GLU A 163 18.12 -3.31 -7.32
C GLU A 163 16.82 -4.13 -7.31
N LEU A 164 15.65 -3.47 -7.32
CA LEU A 164 14.37 -4.16 -7.33
C LEU A 164 14.16 -4.99 -8.60
N LYS A 165 14.45 -4.42 -9.78
CA LYS A 165 14.37 -5.14 -11.06
C LYS A 165 15.34 -6.34 -11.10
N GLN A 166 16.56 -6.17 -10.58
CA GLN A 166 17.51 -7.27 -10.46
C GLN A 166 17.00 -8.39 -9.55
N LEU A 167 16.39 -8.06 -8.41
CA LEU A 167 15.80 -9.05 -7.50
C LEU A 167 14.65 -9.83 -8.16
N ILE A 168 13.74 -9.12 -8.83
CA ILE A 168 12.60 -9.71 -9.57
C ILE A 168 13.12 -10.69 -10.64
N ASN A 169 14.10 -10.28 -11.44
CA ASN A 169 14.70 -11.10 -12.48
C ASN A 169 15.43 -12.31 -11.91
N LYS A 170 16.27 -12.12 -10.89
CA LYS A 170 17.03 -13.19 -10.22
C LYS A 170 16.12 -14.26 -9.64
N CYS A 171 14.96 -13.87 -9.11
CA CYS A 171 13.97 -14.77 -8.53
C CYS A 171 12.94 -15.29 -9.54
N ASN A 172 13.03 -14.90 -10.82
CA ASN A 172 12.08 -15.22 -11.90
C ASN A 172 10.62 -14.95 -11.50
N ILE A 173 10.37 -13.77 -10.93
CA ILE A 173 9.05 -13.38 -10.43
C ILE A 173 8.23 -12.80 -11.59
N GLN A 174 7.02 -13.32 -11.79
CA GLN A 174 6.17 -13.02 -12.95
C GLN A 174 4.87 -12.28 -12.60
N ASN A 175 4.63 -12.04 -11.30
CA ASN A 175 3.39 -11.49 -10.77
C ASN A 175 3.57 -10.10 -10.14
N ILE A 176 4.63 -9.37 -10.50
CA ILE A 176 4.88 -8.00 -10.04
C ILE A 176 4.85 -7.08 -11.25
N LEU A 177 3.99 -6.06 -11.19
CA LEU A 177 3.84 -4.99 -12.17
C LEU A 177 4.35 -3.69 -11.52
N LEU A 178 5.44 -3.14 -12.04
CA LEU A 178 6.03 -1.89 -11.56
C LEU A 178 5.59 -0.65 -12.35
N ASP A 179 4.95 -0.85 -13.52
CA ASP A 179 4.53 0.23 -14.41
C ASP A 179 3.07 0.66 -14.14
N TRP A 180 2.62 0.59 -12.88
CA TRP A 180 1.28 1.01 -12.48
C TRP A 180 1.24 2.54 -12.33
N ILE A 181 0.39 3.20 -13.12
CA ILE A 181 0.10 4.65 -13.12
C ILE A 181 -1.42 4.83 -13.12
#